data_AF-Q0CU00-F1
#
_entry.id   AF-Q0CU00-F1
#
_cell.length_a   1.000
_cell.length_b   1.000
_cell.length_c   1.000
_cell.angle_alpha   90.00
_cell.angle_beta   90.00
_cell.angle_gamma   90.00
#
_symmetry.space_group_name_H-M   'P 1'
#
loop_
_entity.id
_entity.type
_entity.pdbx_description
1 polymer ?
#
loop_
_entity_poly.entity_id
_entity_poly.type
_entity_poly.pdbx_seq_one_letter_code
_entity_poly.pdbx_strand_id
1 'polypeptide(L)'
;MGIVFPLIYLDNPSGDAQRDGLDLSYNFSNAMASLALVEDLLADEVLPRKEMVILTPYQAQWMRYLDYLDRLRKQRPDLRVADVFVFKADSFQGQRPRLLSWTSWSPQRPGSWDKRID
;
A
#
# COMPACT_ATOMS: atom_id res chain seq x y z
N MET A 1 0.99 4.96 -29.25
CA MET A 1 0.33 5.63 -28.10
C MET A 1 0.88 5.03 -26.82
N GLY A 2 1.66 5.79 -26.04
CA GLY A 2 2.09 5.35 -24.71
C GLY A 2 0.92 5.48 -23.75
N ILE A 3 0.59 4.41 -23.03
CA ILE A 3 -0.41 4.50 -21.96
C ILE A 3 0.26 5.23 -20.80
N VAL A 4 -0.26 6.40 -20.44
CA VAL A 4 0.16 7.16 -19.26
C VAL A 4 -0.61 6.58 -18.07
N PHE A 5 0.13 6.07 -17.10
CA PHE A 5 -0.44 5.56 -15.86
C PHE A 5 -0.27 6.63 -14.78
N PRO A 6 -1.36 7.14 -14.16
CA PRO A 6 -1.21 7.94 -12.95
C PRO A 6 -0.44 7.13 -11.89
N LEU A 7 0.70 7.68 -11.47
CA LEU A 7 1.47 7.21 -10.32
C LEU A 7 1.18 8.17 -9.18
N ILE A 8 0.65 7.65 -8.08
CA ILE A 8 0.50 8.41 -6.84
C ILE A 8 1.60 7.94 -5.89
N TYR A 9 2.52 8.83 -5.58
CA TYR A 9 3.55 8.60 -4.58
C TYR A 9 3.07 9.14 -3.24
N LEU A 10 2.99 8.26 -2.24
CA LEU A 10 2.65 8.63 -0.87
C LEU A 10 3.90 8.51 -0.01
N ASP A 11 4.39 9.66 0.45
CA ASP A 11 5.49 9.74 1.41
C ASP A 11 4.94 10.05 2.80
N ASN A 12 4.71 9.01 3.60
CA ASN A 12 4.35 9.15 5.00
C ASN A 12 5.48 8.56 5.88
N PRO A 13 6.41 9.39 6.38
CA PRO A 13 7.55 8.92 7.18
C PRO A 13 7.16 8.45 8.59
N SER A 14 5.91 8.65 9.00
CA SER A 14 5.44 8.37 10.35
C SER A 14 4.71 7.04 10.47
N GLY A 15 5.02 6.25 11.50
CA GLY A 15 4.10 5.23 12.03
C GLY A 15 4.55 3.78 11.88
N ASP A 16 5.70 3.43 12.46
CA ASP A 16 6.12 2.04 12.60
C ASP A 16 5.21 1.34 13.60
N ALA A 17 4.45 0.36 13.12
CA ALA A 17 3.68 -0.54 13.96
C ALA A 17 4.32 -1.92 13.93
N GLN A 18 4.52 -2.50 15.11
CA GLN A 18 4.97 -3.89 15.23
C GLN A 18 3.78 -4.83 15.28
N ARG A 19 3.95 -6.01 14.69
CA ARG A 19 3.02 -7.13 14.85
C ARG A 19 3.58 -8.07 15.91
N ASP A 20 2.87 -8.18 17.03
CA ASP A 20 3.19 -9.14 18.09
C ASP A 20 3.38 -10.55 17.51
N GLY A 21 4.52 -11.16 17.83
CA GLY A 21 4.85 -12.54 17.49
C GLY A 21 5.56 -12.78 16.15
N LEU A 22 5.89 -11.76 15.34
CA LEU A 22 6.57 -11.97 14.05
C LEU A 22 7.79 -11.09 13.76
N ASP A 23 8.22 -10.17 14.64
CA ASP A 23 9.33 -9.23 14.37
C ASP A 23 9.21 -8.49 13.02
N LEU A 24 7.97 -8.36 12.52
CA LEU A 24 7.65 -7.72 11.26
C LEU A 24 7.06 -6.34 11.55
N SER A 25 7.81 -5.31 11.18
CA SER A 25 7.39 -3.92 11.23
C SER A 25 6.72 -3.52 9.92
N TYR A 26 5.67 -2.69 10.01
CA TYR A 26 4.99 -2.11 8.86
C TYR A 26 4.64 -0.64 9.17
N ASN A 27 4.38 0.15 8.14
CA ASN A 27 3.97 1.53 8.29
C ASN A 27 2.44 1.64 8.28
N PHE A 28 1.89 1.84 9.47
CA PHE A 28 0.44 1.97 9.67
C PHE A 28 -0.12 3.19 8.95
N SER A 29 0.53 4.35 9.06
CA SER A 29 0.02 5.59 8.48
C SER A 29 0.02 5.55 6.95
N ASN A 30 1.03 4.96 6.33
CA ASN A 30 1.07 4.71 4.88
C ASN A 30 -0.05 3.76 4.46
N ALA A 31 -0.32 2.72 5.25
CA ALA A 31 -1.40 1.79 4.95
C ALA A 31 -2.75 2.51 4.95
N MET A 32 -3.03 3.27 6.01
CA MET A 32 -4.29 4.00 6.16
C MET A 32 -4.46 5.10 5.10
N ALA A 33 -3.40 5.86 4.80
CA ALA A 33 -3.45 6.90 3.77
C ALA A 33 -3.72 6.31 2.38
N SER A 34 -3.07 5.19 2.04
CA SER A 34 -3.30 4.52 0.76
C SER A 34 -4.71 3.94 0.64
N LEU A 35 -5.26 3.41 1.74
CA LEU A 35 -6.62 2.88 1.76
C LEU A 35 -7.67 3.99 1.65
N ALA A 36 -7.50 5.09 2.37
CA ALA A 36 -8.40 6.25 2.28
C ALA A 36 -8.41 6.79 0.84
N LEU A 37 -7.23 6.91 0.23
CA LEU A 37 -7.13 7.30 -1.18
C LEU A 37 -7.86 6.32 -2.12
N VAL A 38 -7.70 5.01 -1.91
CA VAL A 38 -8.43 4.00 -2.70
C VAL A 38 -9.94 4.12 -2.49
N GLU A 39 -10.39 4.33 -1.26
CA GLU A 39 -11.80 4.52 -0.93
C GLU A 39 -12.37 5.75 -1.66
N ASP A 40 -11.68 6.90 -1.61
CA ASP A 40 -12.09 8.13 -2.28
C ASP A 40 -12.13 7.94 -3.80
N LEU A 41 -11.08 7.34 -4.40
CA LEU A 41 -11.03 7.09 -5.84
C LEU A 41 -12.12 6.13 -6.34
N LEU A 42 -12.53 5.18 -5.50
CA LEU A 42 -13.64 4.27 -5.80
C LEU A 42 -15.00 4.96 -5.64
N ALA A 43 -15.17 5.76 -4.60
CA ALA A 43 -16.41 6.49 -4.30
C ALA A 43 -16.73 7.54 -5.37
N ASP A 44 -15.70 8.25 -5.84
CA ASP A 44 -15.82 9.30 -6.86
C ASP A 44 -15.83 8.74 -8.30
N GLU A 45 -15.73 7.41 -8.46
CA GLU A 45 -15.67 6.69 -9.75
C GLU A 45 -14.60 7.24 -10.73
N VAL A 46 -13.52 7.83 -10.19
CA VAL A 46 -12.44 8.46 -10.97
C VAL A 46 -11.71 7.43 -11.82
N LEU A 47 -11.60 6.18 -11.35
CA LEU A 47 -10.91 5.10 -12.04
C LEU A 47 -11.70 3.79 -12.00
N PRO A 48 -11.64 2.97 -13.07
CA PRO A 48 -12.20 1.63 -13.06
C PRO A 48 -11.54 0.78 -11.98
N ARG A 49 -12.35 0.09 -11.19
CA ARG A 49 -11.93 -0.63 -9.96
C ARG A 49 -10.81 -1.66 -10.21
N LYS A 50 -10.83 -2.33 -11.36
CA LYS A 50 -9.83 -3.34 -11.80
C LYS A 50 -8.48 -2.74 -12.22
N GLU A 51 -8.38 -1.42 -12.27
CA GLU A 51 -7.21 -0.70 -12.75
C GLU A 51 -6.32 -0.17 -11.60
N MET A 52 -6.79 -0.30 -10.36
CA MET A 52 -6.09 0.16 -9.16
C MET A 52 -5.19 -0.93 -8.59
N VAL A 53 -3.91 -0.58 -8.41
CA VAL A 53 -2.93 -1.46 -7.78
C VAL A 53 -2.17 -0.72 -6.68
N ILE A 54 -2.13 -1.33 -5.50
CA ILE A 54 -1.23 -0.93 -4.42
C ILE A 54 0.04 -1.79 -4.52
N LEU A 55 1.20 -1.14 -4.61
CA LEU A 55 2.49 -1.82 -4.53
C LEU A 55 3.19 -1.53 -3.21
N THR A 56 3.84 -2.56 -2.71
CA THR A 56 4.75 -2.43 -1.56
C THR A 56 5.92 -3.39 -1.73
N PRO A 57 7.15 -3.00 -1.38
CA PRO A 57 8.28 -3.93 -1.40
C PRO A 57 8.34 -4.84 -0.17
N TYR A 58 7.56 -4.55 0.89
CA TYR A 58 7.66 -5.28 2.17
C TYR A 58 6.51 -6.27 2.39
N GLN A 59 6.85 -7.51 2.76
CA GLN A 59 5.90 -8.57 3.08
C GLN A 59 4.95 -8.18 4.22
N ALA A 60 5.47 -7.54 5.28
CA ALA A 60 4.67 -7.11 6.42
C ALA A 60 3.56 -6.12 6.01
N GLN A 61 3.94 -5.09 5.24
CA GLN A 61 3.03 -4.10 4.69
C GLN A 61 2.00 -4.74 3.74
N TRP A 62 2.44 -5.67 2.89
CA TRP A 62 1.55 -6.38 1.95
C TRP A 62 0.45 -7.14 2.69
N MET A 63 0.79 -7.89 3.74
CA MET A 63 -0.20 -8.61 4.55
C MET A 63 -1.21 -7.65 5.18
N ARG A 64 -0.76 -6.46 5.62
CA ARG A 64 -1.65 -5.45 6.23
C ARG A 64 -2.61 -4.84 5.23
N TYR A 65 -2.15 -4.55 4.02
CA TYR A 65 -3.06 -4.10 2.98
C TYR A 65 -4.16 -5.13 2.69
N LEU A 66 -3.82 -6.42 2.65
CA LEU A 66 -4.83 -7.48 2.48
C LEU A 66 -5.84 -7.51 3.64
N ASP A 67 -5.35 -7.48 4.89
CA ASP A 67 -6.21 -7.45 6.09
C ASP A 67 -7.17 -6.25 6.05
N TYR A 68 -6.68 -5.08 5.67
CA TYR A 68 -7.46 -3.86 5.64
C TYR A 68 -8.44 -3.80 4.48
N LEU A 69 -8.07 -4.25 3.29
CA LEU A 69 -8.99 -4.35 2.15
C LEU A 69 -10.12 -5.34 2.43
N ASP A 70 -9.85 -6.45 3.12
CA ASP A 70 -10.90 -7.39 3.54
C ASP A 70 -11.87 -6.75 4.55
N ARG A 71 -11.36 -5.97 5.51
CA ARG A 71 -12.20 -5.19 6.43
C ARG A 71 -13.04 -4.14 5.70
N LEU A 72 -12.42 -3.38 4.79
CA LEU A 72 -13.11 -2.37 4.01
C LEU A 72 -14.20 -2.99 3.14
N ARG A 73 -13.92 -4.15 2.51
CA ARG A 73 -14.92 -4.92 1.76
C ARG A 73 -16.13 -5.31 2.61
N LYS A 74 -15.92 -5.68 3.88
CA LYS A 74 -17.00 -6.03 4.82
C LYS A 74 -17.80 -4.80 5.27
N GLN A 75 -17.13 -3.66 5.45
CA GLN A 75 -17.74 -2.42 5.92
C GLN A 75 -18.46 -1.65 4.81
N ARG A 76 -17.92 -1.69 3.60
CA ARG A 76 -18.36 -0.94 2.40
C ARG A 76 -18.55 -1.88 1.20
N PRO A 77 -19.53 -2.81 1.24
CA PRO A 77 -19.76 -3.74 0.14
C PRO A 77 -20.19 -3.04 -1.16
N ASP A 78 -20.74 -1.82 -1.06
CA ASP A 78 -21.10 -0.92 -2.16
C ASP A 78 -19.91 -0.56 -3.06
N LEU A 79 -18.73 -0.36 -2.45
CA LEU A 79 -17.53 0.06 -3.16
C LEU A 79 -16.89 -1.06 -4.00
N ARG A 80 -17.30 -2.33 -3.80
CA ARG A 80 -16.74 -3.51 -4.50
C ARG A 80 -15.20 -3.54 -4.49
N VAL A 81 -14.61 -3.29 -3.33
CA VAL A 81 -13.15 -3.26 -3.08
C VAL A 81 -12.42 -4.55 -3.50
N ALA A 82 -13.15 -5.65 -3.71
CA ALA A 82 -12.61 -6.94 -4.17
C ALA A 82 -11.82 -6.87 -5.50
N ASP A 83 -12.01 -5.82 -6.30
CA ASP A 83 -11.31 -5.63 -7.58
C ASP A 83 -9.98 -4.86 -7.46
N VAL A 84 -9.62 -4.37 -6.26
CA VAL A 84 -8.34 -3.68 -6.00
C VAL A 84 -7.25 -4.72 -5.71
N PHE A 85 -6.13 -4.65 -6.44
CA PHE A 85 -5.03 -5.58 -6.26
C PHE A 85 -3.92 -5.01 -5.39
N VAL A 86 -3.27 -5.89 -4.60
CA VAL A 86 -2.07 -5.56 -3.83
C VAL A 86 -0.96 -6.53 -4.21
N PHE A 87 0.13 -6.01 -4.75
CA PHE A 87 1.29 -6.82 -5.11
C PHE A 87 2.53 -6.41 -4.34
N LYS A 88 3.42 -7.39 -4.16
CA LYS A 88 4.81 -7.10 -3.82
C LYS A 88 5.53 -6.58 -5.05
N ALA A 89 6.35 -5.55 -4.90
CA ALA A 89 7.09 -4.94 -6.02
C ALA A 89 7.85 -5.99 -6.85
N ASP A 90 8.56 -6.91 -6.18
CA ASP A 90 9.33 -7.98 -6.85
C ASP A 90 8.44 -8.96 -7.62
N SER A 91 7.22 -9.21 -7.13
CA SER A 91 6.25 -10.10 -7.77
C SER A 91 5.47 -9.41 -8.91
N PHE A 92 5.71 -8.12 -9.12
CA PHE A 92 4.97 -7.30 -10.09
C PHE A 92 5.77 -6.97 -11.36
N GLN A 93 7.01 -7.45 -11.47
CA GLN A 93 7.80 -7.30 -12.70
C GLN A 93 7.07 -7.88 -13.92
N GLY A 94 6.86 -7.04 -14.94
CA GLY A 94 6.25 -7.43 -16.22
C GLY A 94 4.74 -7.17 -16.34
N GLN A 95 4.07 -6.73 -15.27
CA GLN A 95 2.65 -6.36 -15.32
C GLN A 95 2.45 -4.85 -15.57
N ARG A 96 1.37 -4.47 -16.26
CA ARG A 96 1.06 -3.07 -16.64
C ARG A 96 -0.31 -2.63 -16.10
N PRO A 97 -0.40 -2.14 -14.86
CA PRO A 97 -1.64 -1.61 -14.31
C PRO A 97 -1.82 -0.15 -14.70
N ARG A 98 -3.05 0.37 -14.52
CA ARG A 98 -3.39 1.75 -14.88
C ARG A 98 -3.19 2.79 -13.78
N LEU A 99 -3.25 2.40 -12.50
CA LEU A 99 -2.89 3.24 -11.36
C LEU A 99 -1.94 2.49 -10.42
N LEU A 100 -0.90 3.21 -9.97
CA LEU A 100 0.09 2.68 -9.02
C LEU A 100 0.14 3.57 -7.78
N SER A 101 -0.07 2.98 -6.59
CA SER A 101 0.36 3.58 -5.33
C SER A 101 1.68 2.95 -4.89
N TRP A 102 2.72 3.77 -4.72
CA TRP A 102 4.06 3.34 -4.29
C TRP A 102 4.45 4.00 -2.96
N THR A 103 4.90 3.18 -2.01
CA THR A 103 5.43 3.64 -0.72
C THR A 103 6.92 3.30 -0.61
N SER A 104 7.75 4.28 -0.27
CA SER A 104 9.22 4.13 -0.13
C SER A 104 9.68 3.81 1.31
N TRP A 105 8.78 3.80 2.29
CA TRP A 105 9.12 3.62 3.70
C TRP A 105 9.86 2.31 3.95
N SER A 106 11.01 2.34 4.63
CA SER A 106 11.73 1.16 5.08
C SER A 106 11.55 0.92 6.59
N PRO A 107 11.32 -0.32 7.06
CA PRO A 107 11.28 -0.62 8.49
C PRO A 107 12.61 -0.27 9.16
N GLN A 108 12.54 0.53 10.23
CA GLN A 108 13.70 0.75 11.09
C GLN A 108 14.02 -0.57 11.79
N ARG A 109 15.26 -1.08 11.64
CA ARG A 109 15.68 -2.28 12.36
C ARG A 109 15.72 -1.96 13.86
N PRO A 110 15.14 -2.78 14.75
CA PRO A 110 15.41 -2.66 16.17
C PRO A 110 16.92 -2.78 16.38
N GLY A 111 17.57 -1.70 16.81
CA GLY A 111 19.01 -1.66 17.09
C GLY A 111 19.91 -0.93 16.10
N SER A 112 19.40 -0.33 15.01
CA SER A 112 20.22 0.61 14.22
C SER A 112 20.26 1.98 14.90
N TRP A 113 21.08 2.10 15.96
CA TRP A 113 21.55 3.41 16.39
C TRP A 113 22.31 4.04 15.23
N ASP A 114 21.84 5.24 14.90
CA ASP A 114 22.42 6.21 13.99
C ASP A 114 23.95 6.26 14.21
N LYS A 115 24.73 5.58 13.36
CA LYS A 115 26.15 5.90 13.22
C LYS A 115 26.21 7.20 12.44
N ARG A 116 25.92 8.30 13.13
CA ARG A 116 26.46 9.60 12.75
C ARG A 116 27.97 9.45 12.88
N ILE A 117 28.62 9.40 11.73
CA ILE A 117 30.06 9.54 11.61
C ILE A 117 30.34 11.02 11.93
N ASP A 118 31.18 11.23 12.94
CA ASP A 118 31.77 12.52 13.29
C ASP A 118 32.67 13.05 12.15
#